data_AF-A0A0A5G4Q6-F1
#
_entry.id   AF-A0A0A5G4Q6-F1
#
_cell.length_a   1.000
_cell.length_b   1.000
_cell.length_c   1.000
_cell.angle_alpha   90.00
_cell.angle_beta   90.00
_cell.angle_gamma   90.00
#
_symmetry.space_group_name_H-M   'P 1'
#
loop_
_entity.id
_entity.type
_entity.pdbx_description
1 polymer ?
#
loop_
_entity_poly.entity_id
_entity_poly.type
_entity_poly.pdbx_seq_one_letter_code
_entity_poly.pdbx_strand_id
1 'polypeptide(L)'
;MDNHQIEKDLKVKQNGVLLKVLIFSILLGVGAEYIVSAPWLNMVVIGGGGTLSVLIIAIFHYLQKFHRVIPYIAIGSIATIGFVIIMTSTYVTNMLFTFYVLAVAAVSLSVSVLTTGGILGALLLTYFAIEKGAMFNFDSRAMAISFVFYALVFVVLFIQVRLSKKLLLDVQSSLTKSDELLQKQQKQTNLIQQTAQKVYEHMTVINQNSSEHTRTMNEMNASFREISHAANSQAASVTDITGATDHANNMLESMIESFEKLTKAGQKVHGDAKEGHDSIHELENTMTGFKDSFKTMSNHMESLSKKIGESTGFTNQIQDIAEQTNLLALNASIEAARAGDSGKGFAVVAEEVRKLAEISNHTAQQINENLKGIEVDAHDTQKQMGSNEVKLEESLAISQEASKAFGEITQEIAHFIDHLKKFGDQAKEIKESSEGIDQSVNDLASVIEQTTATMQQLQVTVEEQTNKQQSLMDSIHETQAAVGELENQH
;
A
#
# COMPACT_ATOMS: atom_id res chain seq x y z
N MET A 1 -63.25 22.18 14.70
CA MET A 1 -64.18 23.22 15.21
C MET A 1 -65.15 22.55 16.15
N ASP A 2 -65.39 23.12 17.32
CA ASP A 2 -66.26 22.54 18.34
C ASP A 2 -67.71 22.47 17.82
N ASN A 3 -68.38 21.33 18.01
CA ASN A 3 -69.75 21.07 17.52
C ASN A 3 -70.74 22.14 18.01
N HIS A 4 -70.40 22.77 19.14
CA HIS A 4 -71.15 23.86 19.75
C HIS A 4 -71.14 25.16 18.93
N GLN A 5 -70.06 25.46 18.22
CA GLN A 5 -69.91 26.69 17.45
C GLN A 5 -70.68 26.61 16.12
N ILE A 6 -70.66 25.44 15.49
CA ILE A 6 -71.44 25.13 14.28
C ILE A 6 -72.94 25.23 14.57
N GLU A 7 -73.38 24.68 15.70
CA GLU A 7 -74.79 24.74 16.10
C GLU A 7 -75.25 26.17 16.42
N LYS A 8 -74.35 27.02 16.94
CA LYS A 8 -74.62 28.43 17.21
C LYS A 8 -74.79 29.22 15.91
N ASP A 9 -73.87 29.07 14.95
CA ASP A 9 -73.93 29.78 13.67
C ASP A 9 -75.15 29.39 12.83
N LEU A 10 -75.51 28.10 12.87
CA LEU A 10 -76.72 27.61 12.21
C LEU A 10 -77.99 28.25 12.82
N LYS A 11 -78.07 28.33 14.16
CA LYS A 11 -79.21 28.96 14.85
C LYS A 11 -79.32 30.44 14.56
N VAL A 12 -78.21 31.16 14.45
CA VAL A 12 -78.23 32.59 14.08
C VAL A 12 -78.80 32.77 12.67
N LYS A 13 -78.35 31.98 11.69
CA LYS A 13 -78.89 32.04 10.32
C LYS A 13 -80.38 31.68 10.26
N GLN A 14 -80.80 30.62 10.97
CA GLN A 14 -82.20 30.20 11.05
C GLN A 14 -83.09 31.28 11.67
N ASN A 15 -82.63 31.93 12.75
CA ASN A 15 -83.36 33.03 13.39
C ASN A 15 -83.52 34.24 12.45
N GLY A 16 -82.52 34.52 11.61
CA GLY A 16 -82.61 35.55 10.58
C GLY A 16 -83.65 35.24 9.50
N VAL A 17 -83.73 33.98 9.06
CA VAL A 17 -84.80 33.53 8.13
C VAL A 17 -86.17 33.63 8.80
N LEU A 18 -86.29 33.19 10.03
CA LEU A 18 -87.53 33.25 10.81
C LEU A 18 -88.03 34.69 10.98
N LEU A 19 -87.13 35.64 11.29
CA LEU A 19 -87.46 37.06 11.38
C LEU A 19 -88.01 37.62 10.06
N LYS A 20 -87.39 37.27 8.92
CA LYS A 20 -87.87 37.69 7.59
C LYS A 20 -89.25 37.12 7.29
N VAL A 21 -89.48 35.84 7.62
CA VAL A 21 -90.80 35.21 7.48
C VAL A 21 -91.82 35.99 8.30
N LEU A 22 -91.57 36.29 9.57
CA LEU A 22 -92.50 37.02 10.44
C LEU A 22 -92.84 38.43 9.94
N ILE A 23 -91.84 39.21 9.51
CA ILE A 23 -92.05 40.54 8.93
C ILE A 23 -93.00 40.45 7.72
N PHE A 24 -92.71 39.51 6.82
CA PHE A 24 -93.55 39.26 5.65
C PHE A 24 -94.96 38.81 6.04
N SER A 25 -95.07 37.96 7.07
CA SER A 25 -96.34 37.46 7.61
C SER A 25 -97.24 38.59 8.08
N ILE A 26 -96.69 39.56 8.81
CA ILE A 26 -97.43 40.67 9.38
C ILE A 26 -97.91 41.61 8.28
N LEU A 27 -97.03 41.98 7.34
CA LEU A 27 -97.40 42.83 6.21
C LEU A 27 -98.55 42.21 5.39
N LEU A 28 -98.43 40.91 5.10
CA LEU A 28 -99.46 40.18 4.35
C LEU A 28 -100.74 40.00 5.17
N GLY A 29 -100.63 39.75 6.47
CA GLY A 29 -101.76 39.61 7.39
C GLY A 29 -102.56 40.89 7.56
N VAL A 30 -101.90 42.04 7.80
CA VAL A 30 -102.56 43.35 7.88
C VAL A 30 -103.19 43.73 6.54
N GLY A 31 -102.50 43.48 5.42
CA GLY A 31 -103.02 43.72 4.08
C GLY A 31 -104.26 42.87 3.76
N ALA A 32 -104.26 41.59 4.16
CA ALA A 32 -105.40 40.70 3.97
C ALA A 32 -106.63 41.15 4.77
N GLU A 33 -106.47 41.53 6.04
CA GLU A 33 -107.59 42.02 6.87
C GLU A 33 -108.16 43.34 6.33
N TYR A 34 -107.31 44.22 5.77
CA TYR A 34 -107.74 45.45 5.11
C TYR A 34 -108.66 45.17 3.91
N ILE A 35 -108.30 44.19 3.08
CA ILE A 35 -109.08 43.78 1.91
C ILE A 35 -110.43 43.18 2.34
N VAL A 36 -110.47 42.38 3.40
CA VAL A 36 -111.67 41.68 3.86
C VAL A 36 -112.61 42.58 4.70
N SER A 37 -112.22 43.83 4.96
CA SER A 37 -112.99 44.79 5.78
C SER A 37 -113.31 44.25 7.19
N ALA A 38 -112.34 43.58 7.80
CA ALA A 38 -112.48 42.94 9.10
C ALA A 38 -112.55 43.98 10.26
N PRO A 39 -112.99 43.57 11.47
CA PRO A 39 -113.05 44.46 12.62
C PRO A 39 -111.71 45.13 12.89
N TRP A 40 -111.73 46.44 13.18
CA TRP A 40 -110.50 47.23 13.40
C TRP A 40 -109.56 46.63 14.45
N LEU A 41 -110.12 45.89 15.42
CA LEU A 41 -109.38 45.18 16.46
C LEU A 41 -108.40 44.13 15.88
N ASN A 42 -108.73 43.45 14.78
CA ASN A 42 -107.84 42.45 14.16
C ASN A 42 -106.60 43.09 13.55
N MET A 43 -106.76 44.23 12.87
CA MET A 43 -105.65 44.99 12.29
C MET A 43 -104.71 45.50 13.37
N VAL A 44 -105.25 45.94 14.51
CA VAL A 44 -104.44 46.38 15.67
C VAL A 44 -103.70 45.21 16.30
N VAL A 45 -104.29 44.02 16.36
CA VAL A 45 -103.66 42.85 16.96
C VAL A 45 -102.56 42.26 16.06
N ILE A 46 -102.81 42.10 14.76
CA ILE A 46 -101.80 41.60 13.81
C ILE A 46 -100.72 42.66 13.58
N GLY A 47 -101.13 43.91 13.37
CA GLY A 47 -100.22 45.03 13.14
C GLY A 47 -99.45 45.39 14.40
N GLY A 48 -100.13 45.75 15.49
CA GLY A 48 -99.50 46.16 16.76
C GLY A 48 -98.84 45.00 17.52
N GLY A 49 -99.58 43.91 17.76
CA GLY A 49 -99.04 42.73 18.45
C GLY A 49 -97.95 42.02 17.66
N GLY A 50 -98.11 41.91 16.33
CA GLY A 50 -97.11 41.35 15.44
C GLY A 50 -95.85 42.22 15.34
N THR A 51 -95.99 43.54 15.14
CA THR A 51 -94.81 44.43 15.07
C THR A 51 -94.04 44.46 16.38
N LEU A 52 -94.71 44.46 17.53
CA LEU A 52 -94.05 44.35 18.84
C LEU A 52 -93.24 43.05 18.94
N SER A 53 -93.82 41.93 18.51
CA SER A 53 -93.17 40.61 18.55
C SER A 53 -91.96 40.55 17.61
N VAL A 54 -92.08 41.11 16.40
CA VAL A 54 -90.97 41.24 15.45
C VAL A 54 -89.87 42.16 15.97
N LEU A 55 -90.20 43.28 16.62
CA LEU A 55 -89.21 44.17 17.22
C LEU A 55 -88.42 43.47 18.33
N ILE A 56 -89.10 42.72 19.22
CA ILE A 56 -88.44 41.92 20.27
C ILE A 56 -87.50 40.89 19.63
N ILE A 57 -87.96 40.17 18.61
CA ILE A 57 -87.16 39.16 17.92
C ILE A 57 -85.98 39.80 17.16
N ALA A 58 -86.19 40.94 16.51
CA ALA A 58 -85.15 41.69 15.80
C ALA A 58 -84.08 42.20 16.76
N ILE A 59 -84.47 42.72 17.92
CA ILE A 59 -83.54 43.15 18.98
C ILE A 59 -82.72 41.97 19.47
N PHE A 60 -83.35 40.83 19.82
CA PHE A 60 -82.61 39.64 20.28
C PHE A 60 -81.71 39.04 19.19
N HIS A 61 -82.13 39.07 17.92
CA HIS A 61 -81.32 38.61 16.81
C HIS A 61 -80.10 39.52 16.58
N TYR A 62 -80.28 40.84 16.59
CA TYR A 62 -79.22 41.82 16.39
C TYR A 62 -78.22 41.85 17.55
N LEU A 63 -78.71 41.75 18.80
CA LEU A 63 -77.87 41.65 19.99
C LEU A 63 -77.17 40.28 20.13
N GLN A 64 -77.44 39.33 19.22
CA GLN A 64 -76.93 37.96 19.23
C GLN A 64 -77.08 37.22 20.58
N LYS A 65 -78.07 37.62 21.38
CA LYS A 65 -78.39 37.02 22.68
C LYS A 65 -79.69 36.22 22.59
N PHE A 66 -79.81 35.18 23.42
CA PHE A 66 -81.01 34.35 23.51
C PHE A 66 -81.44 33.67 22.19
N HIS A 67 -80.48 33.29 21.34
CA HIS A 67 -80.73 32.64 20.04
C HIS A 67 -81.56 31.35 20.12
N ARG A 68 -81.62 30.69 21.29
CA ARG A 68 -82.48 29.52 21.52
C ARG A 68 -83.94 29.89 21.81
N VAL A 69 -84.19 31.09 22.34
CA VAL A 69 -85.51 31.54 22.80
C VAL A 69 -86.30 32.23 21.68
N ILE A 70 -85.60 32.88 20.74
CA ILE A 70 -86.18 33.60 19.59
C ILE A 70 -87.29 32.80 18.88
N PRO A 71 -87.10 31.53 18.50
CA PRO A 71 -88.14 30.79 17.79
C PRO A 71 -89.40 30.50 18.63
N TYR A 72 -89.25 30.38 19.95
CA TYR A 72 -90.38 30.18 20.86
C TYR A 72 -91.19 31.46 21.03
N ILE A 73 -90.53 32.63 21.06
CA ILE A 73 -91.20 33.94 21.07
C ILE A 73 -92.00 34.12 19.78
N ALA A 74 -91.40 33.77 18.63
CA ALA A 74 -92.08 33.81 17.33
C ALA A 74 -93.37 32.99 17.32
N ILE A 75 -93.28 31.71 17.69
CA ILE A 75 -94.44 30.81 17.72
C ILE A 75 -95.48 31.27 18.74
N GLY A 76 -95.04 31.64 19.94
CA GLY A 76 -95.93 32.13 20.99
C GLY A 76 -96.71 33.35 20.52
N SER A 77 -96.02 34.32 19.90
CA SER A 77 -96.67 35.52 19.35
C SER A 77 -97.68 35.22 18.27
N ILE A 78 -97.35 34.35 17.30
CA ILE A 78 -98.28 33.95 16.24
C ILE A 78 -99.48 33.21 16.83
N ALA A 79 -99.25 32.33 17.81
CA ALA A 79 -100.33 31.60 18.46
C ALA A 79 -101.26 32.54 19.24
N THR A 80 -100.72 33.54 19.94
CA THR A 80 -101.52 34.57 20.63
C THR A 80 -102.30 35.42 19.63
N ILE A 81 -101.68 35.86 18.53
CA ILE A 81 -102.37 36.60 17.46
C ILE A 81 -103.49 35.75 16.87
N GLY A 82 -103.22 34.48 16.56
CA GLY A 82 -104.20 33.52 16.06
C GLY A 82 -105.37 33.31 17.04
N PHE A 83 -105.09 33.20 18.34
CA PHE A 83 -106.12 33.10 19.38
C PHE A 83 -107.07 34.29 19.37
N VAL A 84 -106.51 35.51 19.33
CA VAL A 84 -107.30 36.74 19.36
C VAL A 84 -108.16 36.85 18.10
N ILE A 85 -107.61 36.55 16.91
CA ILE A 85 -108.37 36.55 15.65
C ILE A 85 -109.53 35.54 15.72
N ILE A 86 -109.29 34.33 16.23
CA ILE A 86 -110.35 33.31 16.38
C ILE A 86 -111.44 33.79 17.35
N MET A 87 -111.10 34.53 18.41
CA MET A 87 -112.10 35.09 19.33
C MET A 87 -112.97 36.16 18.67
N THR A 88 -112.36 37.12 18.00
CA THR A 88 -113.00 38.35 17.51
C THR A 88 -113.72 38.18 16.18
N SER A 89 -113.28 37.23 15.35
CA SER A 89 -113.74 37.09 13.97
C SER A 89 -114.56 35.80 13.76
N THR A 90 -115.64 35.90 13.00
CA THR A 90 -116.58 34.80 12.70
C THR A 90 -116.38 34.27 11.28
N TYR A 91 -115.15 33.90 10.92
CA TYR A 91 -114.86 33.22 9.65
C TYR A 91 -114.26 31.83 9.90
N VAL A 92 -114.70 30.84 9.11
CA VAL A 92 -114.21 29.46 9.21
C VAL A 92 -112.72 29.35 8.87
N THR A 93 -112.21 30.25 8.02
CA THR A 93 -110.82 30.29 7.58
C THR A 93 -109.84 30.66 8.68
N ASN A 94 -110.30 31.21 9.82
CA ASN A 94 -109.44 31.51 10.97
C ASN A 94 -108.75 30.26 11.54
N MET A 95 -109.33 29.07 11.30
CA MET A 95 -108.70 27.78 11.62
C MET A 95 -107.33 27.60 10.94
N LEU A 96 -107.10 28.22 9.78
CA LEU A 96 -105.84 28.12 9.03
C LEU A 96 -104.64 28.72 9.78
N PHE A 97 -104.86 29.63 10.75
CA PHE A 97 -103.78 30.14 11.61
C PHE A 97 -103.11 29.04 12.43
N THR A 98 -103.82 27.96 12.75
CA THR A 98 -103.25 26.81 13.48
C THR A 98 -102.18 26.11 12.63
N PHE A 99 -102.45 25.93 11.34
CA PHE A 99 -101.50 25.38 10.36
C PHE A 99 -100.37 26.36 10.06
N TYR A 100 -100.64 27.65 10.11
CA TYR A 100 -99.62 28.68 9.96
C TYR A 100 -98.58 28.64 11.08
N VAL A 101 -99.03 28.45 12.33
CA VAL A 101 -98.13 28.22 13.48
C VAL A 101 -97.20 27.03 13.22
N LEU A 102 -97.70 25.93 12.65
CA LEU A 102 -96.87 24.77 12.27
C LEU A 102 -95.84 25.11 11.18
N ALA A 103 -96.28 25.81 10.13
CA ALA A 103 -95.41 26.17 9.01
C ALA A 103 -94.25 27.06 9.46
N VAL A 104 -94.53 28.09 10.27
CA VAL A 104 -93.49 28.98 10.82
C VAL A 104 -92.61 28.24 11.83
N ALA A 105 -93.18 27.34 12.63
CA ALA A 105 -92.40 26.53 13.55
C ALA A 105 -91.41 25.60 12.83
N ALA A 106 -91.77 25.05 11.66
CA ALA A 106 -90.90 24.21 10.86
C ALA A 106 -89.69 24.96 10.27
N VAL A 107 -89.83 26.26 9.98
CA VAL A 107 -88.72 27.12 9.48
C VAL A 107 -87.55 27.17 10.47
N SER A 108 -87.83 27.04 11.76
CA SER A 108 -86.78 27.00 12.80
C SER A 108 -85.85 25.77 12.70
N LEU A 109 -86.24 24.75 11.92
CA LEU A 109 -85.53 23.48 11.79
C LEU A 109 -85.16 22.85 13.14
N SER A 110 -85.96 23.14 14.17
CA SER A 110 -85.80 22.63 15.53
C SER A 110 -87.03 21.82 15.91
N VAL A 111 -86.81 20.53 16.18
CA VAL A 111 -87.87 19.61 16.60
C VAL A 111 -88.59 20.14 17.84
N SER A 112 -87.83 20.68 18.81
CA SER A 112 -88.38 21.22 20.06
C SER A 112 -89.24 22.48 19.85
N VAL A 113 -88.99 23.24 18.79
CA VAL A 113 -89.75 24.44 18.44
C VAL A 113 -91.00 24.05 17.64
N LEU A 114 -90.86 23.09 16.73
CA LEU A 114 -91.99 22.48 16.02
C LEU A 114 -93.00 21.82 16.96
N THR A 115 -92.55 21.05 17.96
CA THR A 115 -93.45 20.43 18.95
C THR A 115 -94.20 21.48 19.77
N THR A 116 -93.55 22.58 20.17
CA THR A 116 -94.24 23.68 20.86
C THR A 116 -95.28 24.36 19.96
N GLY A 117 -94.98 24.58 18.68
CA GLY A 117 -95.94 25.11 17.72
C GLY A 117 -97.09 24.14 17.44
N GLY A 118 -96.81 22.83 17.43
CA GLY A 118 -97.81 21.78 17.31
C GLY A 118 -98.78 21.73 18.48
N ILE A 119 -98.28 21.85 19.71
CA ILE A 119 -99.12 21.90 20.90
C ILE A 119 -99.98 23.17 20.90
N LEU A 120 -99.37 24.33 20.66
CA LEU A 120 -100.09 25.61 20.65
C LEU A 120 -101.13 25.66 19.53
N GLY A 121 -100.80 25.23 18.32
CA GLY A 121 -101.75 25.19 17.22
C GLY A 121 -102.87 24.16 17.43
N ALA A 122 -102.59 23.00 18.04
CA ALA A 122 -103.64 22.06 18.44
C ALA A 122 -104.59 22.66 19.49
N LEU A 123 -104.07 23.38 20.49
CA LEU A 123 -104.89 24.08 21.48
C LEU A 123 -105.78 25.16 20.82
N LEU A 124 -105.24 25.92 19.87
CA LEU A 124 -106.01 26.88 19.09
C LEU A 124 -107.09 26.22 18.24
N LEU A 125 -106.78 25.06 17.65
CA LEU A 125 -107.74 24.29 16.85
C LEU A 125 -108.88 23.76 17.72
N THR A 126 -108.57 23.24 18.91
CA THR A 126 -109.56 22.83 19.92
C THR A 126 -110.43 24.00 20.34
N TYR A 127 -109.83 25.16 20.61
CA TYR A 127 -110.56 26.37 20.98
C TYR A 127 -111.52 26.80 19.87
N PHE A 128 -111.06 26.88 18.63
CA PHE A 128 -111.89 27.19 17.46
C PHE A 128 -113.05 26.20 17.31
N ALA A 129 -112.77 24.90 17.46
CA ALA A 129 -113.75 23.83 17.29
C ALA A 129 -114.86 23.86 18.35
N ILE A 130 -114.55 24.21 19.60
CA ILE A 130 -115.53 24.28 20.70
C ILE A 130 -116.39 25.56 20.60
N GLU A 131 -115.75 26.73 20.46
CA GLU A 131 -116.44 28.03 20.57
C GLU A 131 -117.14 28.44 19.27
N LYS A 132 -116.54 28.17 18.11
CA LYS A 132 -117.07 28.59 16.81
C LYS A 132 -117.72 27.44 16.04
N GLY A 133 -117.52 26.18 16.46
CA GLY A 133 -118.01 25.00 15.75
C GLY A 133 -119.53 24.98 15.54
N ALA A 134 -120.30 25.33 16.56
CA ALA A 134 -121.77 25.36 16.48
C ALA A 134 -122.30 26.37 15.44
N MET A 135 -121.58 27.48 15.21
CA MET A 135 -121.99 28.55 14.29
C MET A 135 -121.87 28.15 12.82
N PHE A 136 -120.91 27.27 12.48
CA PHE A 136 -120.63 26.87 11.10
C PHE A 136 -121.14 25.47 10.75
N ASN A 137 -122.03 24.92 11.57
CA ASN A 137 -122.49 23.54 11.43
C ASN A 137 -121.31 22.54 11.41
N PHE A 138 -120.27 22.84 12.20
CA PHE A 138 -119.05 22.04 12.30
C PHE A 138 -119.38 20.76 13.07
N ASP A 139 -119.86 19.76 12.34
CA ASP A 139 -120.24 18.48 12.90
C ASP A 139 -119.01 17.72 13.44
N SER A 140 -119.26 16.62 14.15
CA SER A 140 -118.19 15.78 14.69
C SER A 140 -117.25 15.24 13.60
N ARG A 141 -117.71 15.16 12.34
CA ARG A 141 -116.90 14.72 11.19
C ARG A 141 -115.93 15.82 10.73
N ALA A 142 -116.39 17.05 10.54
CA ALA A 142 -115.53 18.18 10.14
C ALA A 142 -114.45 18.49 11.19
N MET A 143 -114.81 18.37 12.47
CA MET A 143 -113.86 18.47 13.58
C MET A 143 -112.79 17.37 13.49
N ALA A 144 -113.20 16.10 13.37
CA ALA A 144 -112.28 14.98 13.26
C ALA A 144 -111.34 15.11 12.04
N ILE A 145 -111.86 15.50 10.87
CA ILE A 145 -111.06 15.70 9.65
C ILE A 145 -110.02 16.80 9.87
N SER A 146 -110.39 17.91 10.51
CA SER A 146 -109.47 19.03 10.76
C SER A 146 -108.33 18.65 11.71
N PHE A 147 -108.61 17.89 12.76
CA PHE A 147 -107.58 17.35 13.66
C PHE A 147 -106.69 16.30 13.00
N VAL A 148 -107.26 15.39 12.20
CA VAL A 148 -106.49 14.40 11.44
C VAL A 148 -105.56 15.10 10.44
N PHE A 149 -106.07 16.11 9.72
CA PHE A 149 -105.26 16.88 8.78
C PHE A 149 -104.16 17.66 9.49
N TYR A 150 -104.45 18.27 10.65
CA TYR A 150 -103.46 18.92 11.50
C TYR A 150 -102.37 17.96 11.97
N ALA A 151 -102.75 16.78 12.45
CA ALA A 151 -101.81 15.74 12.88
C ALA A 151 -100.93 15.24 11.72
N LEU A 152 -101.50 15.04 10.52
CA LEU A 152 -100.74 14.68 9.33
C LEU A 152 -99.71 15.75 8.94
N VAL A 153 -100.12 17.03 8.92
CA VAL A 153 -99.21 18.15 8.63
C VAL A 153 -98.10 18.22 9.67
N PHE A 154 -98.42 18.07 10.97
CA PHE A 154 -97.41 18.04 12.03
C PHE A 154 -96.41 16.88 11.86
N VAL A 155 -96.87 15.67 11.57
CA VAL A 155 -96.00 14.50 11.35
C VAL A 155 -95.08 14.70 10.14
N VAL A 156 -95.61 15.21 9.03
CA VAL A 156 -94.81 15.50 7.82
C VAL A 156 -93.72 16.53 8.12
N LEU A 157 -94.08 17.65 8.79
CA LEU A 157 -93.12 18.68 9.17
C LEU A 157 -92.10 18.15 10.20
N PHE A 158 -92.51 17.27 11.10
CA PHE A 158 -91.62 16.65 12.09
C PHE A 158 -90.55 15.79 11.43
N ILE A 159 -90.95 14.96 10.47
CA ILE A 159 -90.03 14.15 9.65
C ILE A 159 -89.11 15.07 8.84
N GLN A 160 -89.66 16.09 8.18
CA GLN A 160 -88.92 17.02 7.33
C GLN A 160 -87.86 17.81 8.11
N VAL A 161 -88.19 18.33 9.29
CA VAL A 161 -87.25 19.04 10.18
C VAL A 161 -86.14 18.10 10.67
N ARG A 162 -86.47 16.88 11.08
CA ARG A 162 -85.49 15.89 11.53
C ARG A 162 -84.51 15.50 10.42
N LEU A 163 -85.03 15.25 9.21
CA LEU A 163 -84.22 14.90 8.05
C LEU A 163 -83.31 16.06 7.62
N SER A 164 -83.85 17.27 7.54
CA SER A 164 -83.12 18.48 7.15
C SER A 164 -81.96 18.77 8.11
N LYS A 165 -82.18 18.63 9.42
CA LYS A 165 -81.12 18.79 10.43
C LYS A 165 -80.02 17.73 10.30
N LYS A 166 -80.39 16.47 10.04
CA LYS A 166 -79.42 15.38 9.85
C LYS A 166 -78.54 15.64 8.62
N LEU A 167 -79.15 15.95 7.48
CA LEU A 167 -78.42 16.22 6.22
C LEU A 167 -77.40 17.36 6.36
N LEU A 168 -77.78 18.46 7.03
CA LEU A 168 -76.88 19.60 7.23
C LEU A 168 -75.66 19.25 8.10
N LEU A 169 -75.84 18.40 9.12
CA LEU A 169 -74.73 17.94 9.96
C LEU A 169 -73.81 16.97 9.20
N ASP A 170 -74.39 16.04 8.43
CA ASP A 170 -73.63 15.05 7.65
C ASP A 170 -72.76 15.73 6.57
N VAL A 171 -73.28 16.73 5.86
CA VAL A 171 -72.51 17.51 4.87
C VAL A 171 -71.32 18.24 5.50
N GLN A 172 -71.53 18.91 6.63
CA GLN A 172 -70.46 19.65 7.31
C GLN A 172 -69.34 18.72 7.81
N SER A 173 -69.71 17.55 8.34
CA SER A 173 -68.74 16.54 8.78
C SER A 173 -67.93 15.97 7.61
N SER A 174 -68.57 15.77 6.46
CA SER A 174 -67.92 15.26 5.23
C SER A 174 -66.92 16.27 4.66
N LEU A 175 -67.25 17.57 4.66
CA LEU A 175 -66.33 18.63 4.25
C LEU A 175 -65.09 18.70 5.14
N THR A 176 -65.28 18.62 6.47
CA THR A 176 -64.17 18.64 7.43
C THR A 176 -63.23 17.45 7.23
N LYS A 177 -63.80 16.25 7.00
CA LYS A 177 -63.03 15.04 6.71
C LYS A 177 -62.29 15.11 5.38
N SER A 178 -62.90 15.74 4.36
CA SER A 178 -62.25 15.97 3.06
C SER A 178 -61.05 16.90 3.18
N ASP A 179 -61.16 17.99 3.94
CA ASP A 179 -60.05 18.91 4.20
C ASP A 179 -58.90 18.21 4.94
N GLU A 180 -59.19 17.40 5.96
CA GLU A 180 -58.18 16.62 6.67
C GLU A 180 -57.45 15.64 5.73
N LEU A 181 -58.18 14.96 4.84
CA LEU A 181 -57.60 14.04 3.86
C LEU A 181 -56.72 14.77 2.85
N LEU A 182 -57.16 15.92 2.33
CA LEU A 182 -56.37 16.75 1.42
C LEU A 182 -55.07 17.23 2.08
N GLN A 183 -55.13 17.72 3.32
CA GLN A 183 -53.93 18.13 4.05
C GLN A 183 -52.97 16.97 4.29
N LYS A 184 -53.49 15.78 4.59
CA LYS A 184 -52.68 14.56 4.76
C LYS A 184 -52.01 14.16 3.45
N GLN A 185 -52.75 14.20 2.34
CA GLN A 185 -52.23 13.92 1.01
C GLN A 185 -51.13 14.92 0.62
N GLN A 186 -51.35 16.21 0.83
CA GLN A 186 -50.34 17.26 0.55
C GLN A 186 -49.05 17.03 1.33
N LYS A 187 -49.14 16.68 2.63
CA LYS A 187 -47.97 16.35 3.46
C LYS A 187 -47.24 15.11 2.95
N GLN A 188 -47.97 14.08 2.50
CA GLN A 188 -47.36 12.90 1.90
C GLN A 188 -46.63 13.24 0.59
N THR A 189 -47.24 14.02 -0.30
CA THR A 189 -46.61 14.44 -1.56
C THR A 189 -45.34 15.25 -1.29
N ASN A 190 -45.37 16.21 -0.37
CA ASN A 190 -44.17 16.99 -0.02
C ASN A 190 -43.04 16.10 0.56
N LEU A 191 -43.39 15.12 1.39
CA LEU A 191 -42.41 14.17 1.94
C LEU A 191 -41.80 13.28 0.84
N ILE A 192 -42.62 12.81 -0.10
CA ILE A 192 -42.17 12.03 -1.25
C ILE A 192 -41.20 12.86 -2.09
N GLN A 193 -41.53 14.12 -2.40
CA GLN A 193 -40.68 15.01 -3.18
C GLN A 193 -39.34 15.31 -2.49
N GLN A 194 -39.35 15.60 -1.18
CA GLN A 194 -38.10 15.79 -0.41
C GLN A 194 -37.24 14.53 -0.36
N THR A 195 -37.89 13.35 -0.28
CA THR A 195 -37.18 12.07 -0.28
C THR A 195 -36.59 11.77 -1.65
N ALA A 196 -37.37 11.99 -2.72
CA ALA A 196 -36.93 11.87 -4.11
C ALA A 196 -35.69 12.74 -4.37
N GLN A 197 -35.73 14.02 -3.99
CA GLN A 197 -34.60 14.93 -4.15
C GLN A 197 -33.34 14.45 -3.40
N LYS A 198 -33.48 13.98 -2.15
CA LYS A 198 -32.35 13.42 -1.39
C LYS A 198 -31.77 12.16 -2.03
N VAL A 199 -32.63 11.28 -2.56
CA VAL A 199 -32.18 10.09 -3.28
C VAL A 199 -31.43 10.50 -4.55
N TYR A 200 -31.92 11.50 -5.29
CA TYR A 200 -31.25 12.03 -6.48
C TYR A 200 -29.86 12.61 -6.17
N GLU A 201 -29.75 13.42 -5.11
CA GLU A 201 -28.48 13.98 -4.64
C GLU A 201 -27.49 12.87 -4.23
N HIS A 202 -27.95 11.88 -3.45
CA HIS A 202 -27.10 10.75 -3.07
C HIS A 202 -26.67 9.91 -4.28
N MET A 203 -27.56 9.65 -5.23
CA MET A 203 -27.22 8.93 -6.46
C MET A 203 -26.17 9.66 -7.30
N THR A 204 -26.24 10.99 -7.37
CA THR A 204 -25.22 11.82 -8.03
C THR A 204 -23.85 11.67 -7.37
N VAL A 205 -23.80 11.70 -6.03
CA VAL A 205 -22.54 11.50 -5.27
C VAL A 205 -22.00 10.08 -5.46
N ILE A 206 -22.86 9.05 -5.42
CA ILE A 206 -22.44 7.67 -5.66
C ILE A 206 -21.92 7.50 -7.10
N ASN A 207 -22.52 8.15 -8.10
CA ASN A 207 -22.05 8.11 -9.48
C ASN A 207 -20.64 8.71 -9.62
N GLN A 208 -20.41 9.85 -8.98
CA GLN A 208 -19.08 10.50 -8.99
C GLN A 208 -18.02 9.62 -8.31
N ASN A 209 -18.32 9.09 -7.12
CA ASN A 209 -17.43 8.16 -6.42
C ASN A 209 -17.19 6.89 -7.25
N SER A 210 -18.21 6.42 -7.96
CA SER A 210 -18.14 5.26 -8.83
C SER A 210 -17.17 5.48 -10.00
N SER A 211 -17.27 6.64 -10.65
CA SER A 211 -16.35 7.03 -11.73
C SER A 211 -14.91 7.16 -11.23
N GLU A 212 -14.70 7.75 -10.05
CA GLU A 212 -13.37 7.84 -9.44
C GLU A 212 -12.81 6.46 -9.10
N HIS A 213 -13.64 5.57 -8.56
CA HIS A 213 -13.24 4.19 -8.25
C HIS A 213 -12.79 3.43 -9.51
N THR A 214 -13.52 3.56 -10.63
CA THR A 214 -13.11 3.00 -11.93
C THR A 214 -11.76 3.54 -12.40
N ARG A 215 -11.51 4.84 -12.23
CA ARG A 215 -10.21 5.44 -12.56
C ARG A 215 -9.08 4.83 -11.74
N THR A 216 -9.28 4.70 -10.42
CA THR A 216 -8.29 4.08 -9.53
C THR A 216 -8.05 2.60 -9.86
N MET A 217 -9.08 1.86 -10.28
CA MET A 217 -8.92 0.47 -10.77
C MET A 217 -8.05 0.42 -12.04
N ASN A 218 -8.25 1.33 -13.00
CA ASN A 218 -7.42 1.40 -14.21
C ASN A 218 -5.95 1.74 -13.89
N GLU A 219 -5.71 2.67 -12.97
CA GLU A 219 -4.36 3.02 -12.49
C GLU A 219 -3.68 1.83 -11.78
N MET A 220 -4.42 1.08 -10.96
CA MET A 220 -3.92 -0.17 -10.36
C MET A 220 -3.55 -1.20 -11.42
N ASN A 221 -4.39 -1.39 -12.43
CA ASN A 221 -4.12 -2.33 -13.52
C ASN A 221 -2.85 -1.97 -14.30
N ALA A 222 -2.62 -0.68 -14.56
CA ALA A 222 -1.39 -0.20 -15.17
C ALA A 222 -0.16 -0.48 -14.28
N SER A 223 -0.27 -0.21 -12.97
CA SER A 223 0.79 -0.47 -12.00
C SER A 223 1.14 -1.96 -11.91
N PHE A 224 0.15 -2.84 -11.91
CA PHE A 224 0.39 -4.29 -11.91
C PHE A 224 1.09 -4.78 -13.17
N ARG A 225 0.77 -4.23 -14.34
CA ARG A 225 1.50 -4.55 -15.58
C ARG A 225 2.96 -4.11 -15.51
N GLU A 226 3.23 -2.94 -14.96
CA GLU A 226 4.59 -2.45 -14.76
C GLU A 226 5.38 -3.36 -13.80
N ILE A 227 4.77 -3.77 -12.68
CA ILE A 227 5.37 -4.73 -11.75
C ILE A 227 5.62 -6.08 -12.42
N SER A 228 4.68 -6.60 -13.22
CA SER A 228 4.90 -7.84 -13.99
C SER A 228 6.05 -7.71 -14.99
N HIS A 229 6.18 -6.57 -15.67
CA HIS A 229 7.32 -6.31 -16.55
C HIS A 229 8.64 -6.27 -15.77
N ALA A 230 8.67 -5.59 -14.63
CA ALA A 230 9.85 -5.54 -13.76
C ALA A 230 10.23 -6.94 -13.24
N ALA A 231 9.26 -7.76 -12.84
CA ALA A 231 9.48 -9.14 -12.41
C ALA A 231 10.10 -9.99 -13.53
N ASN A 232 9.62 -9.86 -14.77
CA ASN A 232 10.22 -10.54 -15.93
C ASN A 232 11.65 -10.08 -16.21
N SER A 233 11.94 -8.78 -16.09
CA SER A 233 13.31 -8.27 -16.22
C SER A 233 14.22 -8.79 -15.10
N GLN A 234 13.73 -8.88 -13.86
CA GLN A 234 14.47 -9.47 -12.75
C GLN A 234 14.74 -10.96 -12.97
N ALA A 235 13.80 -11.72 -13.55
CA ALA A 235 14.00 -13.14 -13.89
C ALA A 235 15.14 -13.33 -14.92
N ALA A 236 15.22 -12.43 -15.91
CA ALA A 236 16.33 -12.42 -16.86
C ALA A 236 17.66 -12.11 -16.15
N SER A 237 17.69 -11.11 -15.27
CA SER A 237 18.88 -10.79 -14.47
C SER A 237 19.32 -11.94 -13.56
N VAL A 238 18.38 -12.68 -12.96
CA VAL A 238 18.68 -13.90 -12.19
C VAL A 238 19.41 -14.92 -13.06
N THR A 239 18.94 -15.14 -14.28
CA THR A 239 19.58 -16.07 -15.24
C THR A 239 21.00 -15.63 -15.59
N ASP A 240 21.19 -14.32 -15.84
CA ASP A 240 22.51 -13.76 -16.14
C ASP A 240 23.47 -13.88 -14.95
N ILE A 241 22.99 -13.63 -13.73
CA ILE A 241 23.79 -13.78 -12.51
C ILE A 241 24.19 -15.24 -12.32
N THR A 242 23.26 -16.20 -12.43
CA THR A 242 23.58 -17.64 -12.34
C THR A 242 24.68 -18.02 -13.35
N GLY A 243 24.55 -17.60 -14.61
CA GLY A 243 25.57 -17.89 -15.63
C GLY A 243 26.93 -17.27 -15.32
N ALA A 244 26.96 -16.06 -14.77
CA ALA A 244 28.20 -15.40 -14.33
C ALA A 244 28.83 -16.11 -13.13
N THR A 245 28.03 -16.55 -12.15
CA THR A 245 28.49 -17.30 -10.97
C THR A 245 29.06 -18.67 -11.37
N ASP A 246 28.37 -19.41 -12.25
CA ASP A 246 28.87 -20.67 -12.81
C ASP A 246 30.22 -20.48 -13.53
N HIS A 247 30.34 -19.41 -14.32
CA HIS A 247 31.59 -19.10 -14.99
C HIS A 247 32.72 -18.78 -13.99
N ALA A 248 32.42 -17.98 -12.96
CA ALA A 248 33.37 -17.66 -11.90
C ALA A 248 33.83 -18.93 -11.14
N ASN A 249 32.90 -19.83 -10.83
CA ASN A 249 33.19 -21.11 -10.16
C ASN A 249 34.17 -21.97 -10.97
N ASN A 250 33.96 -22.09 -12.28
CA ASN A 250 34.87 -22.82 -13.18
C ASN A 250 36.27 -22.17 -13.25
N MET A 251 36.33 -20.84 -13.27
CA MET A 251 37.60 -20.11 -13.25
C MET A 251 38.35 -20.32 -11.93
N LEU A 252 37.65 -20.32 -10.79
CA LEU A 252 38.24 -20.56 -9.48
C LEU A 252 38.80 -21.98 -9.36
N GLU A 253 38.10 -22.99 -9.87
CA GLU A 253 38.60 -24.36 -9.89
C GLU A 253 39.88 -24.49 -10.72
N SER A 254 39.90 -23.87 -11.90
CA SER A 254 41.10 -23.81 -12.75
C SER A 254 42.26 -23.08 -12.07
N MET A 255 41.96 -22.03 -11.30
CA MET A 255 42.95 -21.25 -10.56
C MET A 255 43.55 -22.07 -9.41
N ILE A 256 42.72 -22.80 -8.64
CA ILE A 256 43.18 -23.69 -7.57
C ILE A 256 44.10 -24.77 -8.14
N GLU A 257 43.69 -25.43 -9.23
CA GLU A 257 44.53 -26.45 -9.89
C GLU A 257 45.87 -25.86 -10.38
N SER A 258 45.84 -24.63 -10.89
CA SER A 258 47.05 -23.92 -11.33
C SER A 258 47.98 -23.62 -10.16
N PHE A 259 47.46 -23.19 -9.01
CA PHE A 259 48.28 -22.96 -7.81
C PHE A 259 48.89 -24.25 -7.27
N GLU A 260 48.17 -25.38 -7.30
CA GLU A 260 48.74 -26.67 -6.93
C GLU A 260 49.89 -27.10 -7.85
N LYS A 261 49.72 -26.92 -9.17
CA LYS A 261 50.79 -27.19 -10.16
C LYS A 261 52.00 -26.30 -9.94
N LEU A 262 51.79 -25.00 -9.74
CA LEU A 262 52.87 -24.04 -9.46
C LEU A 262 53.57 -24.34 -8.13
N THR A 263 52.84 -24.78 -7.11
CA THR A 263 53.42 -25.18 -5.82
C THR A 263 54.36 -26.37 -5.99
N LYS A 264 53.93 -27.42 -6.73
CA LYS A 264 54.78 -28.58 -7.04
C LYS A 264 56.01 -28.17 -7.86
N ALA A 265 55.84 -27.30 -8.84
CA ALA A 265 56.96 -26.79 -9.63
C ALA A 265 57.95 -25.98 -8.78
N GLY A 266 57.46 -25.13 -7.89
CA GLY A 266 58.27 -24.38 -6.94
C GLY A 266 59.04 -25.29 -5.98
N GLN A 267 58.40 -26.34 -5.46
CA GLN A 267 59.07 -27.35 -4.62
C GLN A 267 60.19 -28.07 -5.36
N LYS A 268 59.99 -28.37 -6.65
CA LYS A 268 61.05 -28.96 -7.48
C LYS A 268 62.23 -27.98 -7.63
N VAL A 269 61.98 -26.72 -7.97
CA VAL A 269 63.03 -25.70 -8.11
C VAL A 269 63.77 -25.49 -6.79
N HIS A 270 63.07 -25.53 -5.65
CA HIS A 270 63.69 -25.49 -4.33
C HIS A 270 64.63 -26.67 -4.10
N GLY A 271 64.23 -27.88 -4.49
CA GLY A 271 65.08 -29.07 -4.44
C GLY A 271 66.32 -28.94 -5.34
N ASP A 272 66.13 -28.56 -6.60
CA ASP A 272 67.21 -28.37 -7.58
C ASP A 272 68.21 -27.30 -7.11
N ALA A 273 67.73 -26.18 -6.54
CA ALA A 273 68.58 -25.11 -6.01
C ALA A 273 69.40 -25.55 -4.78
N LYS A 274 68.79 -26.36 -3.90
CA LYS A 274 69.48 -26.94 -2.75
C LYS A 274 70.58 -27.92 -3.18
N GLU A 275 70.31 -28.78 -4.14
CA GLU A 275 71.31 -29.70 -4.71
C GLU A 275 72.47 -28.91 -5.37
N GLY A 276 72.16 -27.82 -6.07
CA GLY A 276 73.16 -26.89 -6.61
C GLY A 276 74.02 -26.25 -5.52
N HIS A 277 73.41 -25.81 -4.41
CA HIS A 277 74.13 -25.26 -3.25
C HIS A 277 75.07 -26.30 -2.63
N ASP A 278 74.59 -27.52 -2.39
CA ASP A 278 75.37 -28.61 -1.80
C ASP A 278 76.56 -28.99 -2.71
N SER A 279 76.35 -29.03 -4.03
CA SER A 279 77.39 -29.30 -5.03
C SER A 279 78.50 -28.24 -5.04
N ILE A 280 78.13 -26.96 -4.92
CA ILE A 280 79.11 -25.86 -4.83
C ILE A 280 79.88 -25.93 -3.51
N HIS A 281 79.23 -26.26 -2.40
CA HIS A 281 79.91 -26.43 -1.13
C HIS A 281 80.93 -27.60 -1.16
N GLU A 282 80.62 -28.69 -1.86
CA GLU A 282 81.59 -29.77 -2.10
C GLU A 282 82.78 -29.31 -2.97
N LEU A 283 82.50 -28.47 -3.98
CA LEU A 283 83.54 -27.86 -4.82
C LEU A 283 84.47 -26.94 -4.00
N GLU A 284 83.93 -26.11 -3.11
CA GLU A 284 84.71 -25.25 -2.20
C GLU A 284 85.65 -26.06 -1.30
N ASN A 285 85.15 -27.18 -0.74
CA ASN A 285 85.97 -28.10 0.05
C ASN A 285 87.11 -28.72 -0.78
N THR A 286 86.80 -29.13 -2.01
CA THR A 286 87.80 -29.68 -2.93
C THR A 286 88.87 -28.64 -3.30
N MET A 287 88.46 -27.41 -3.57
CA MET A 287 89.38 -26.30 -3.84
C MET A 287 90.28 -25.97 -2.64
N THR A 288 89.72 -26.02 -1.42
CA THR A 288 90.51 -25.86 -0.19
C THR A 288 91.58 -26.97 -0.07
N GLY A 289 91.22 -28.21 -0.38
CA GLY A 289 92.19 -29.33 -0.44
C GLY A 289 93.29 -29.14 -1.48
N PHE A 290 92.98 -28.56 -2.65
CA PHE A 290 93.99 -28.18 -3.63
C PHE A 290 94.93 -27.09 -3.13
N LYS A 291 94.43 -26.11 -2.37
CA LYS A 291 95.25 -25.03 -1.79
C LYS A 291 96.30 -25.60 -0.83
N ASP A 292 95.89 -26.51 0.04
CA ASP A 292 96.80 -27.20 0.95
C ASP A 292 97.83 -28.08 0.21
N SER A 293 97.41 -28.72 -0.88
CA SER A 293 98.30 -29.53 -1.74
C SER A 293 99.37 -28.67 -2.43
N PHE A 294 98.99 -27.51 -2.98
CA PHE A 294 99.95 -26.57 -3.58
C PHE A 294 100.93 -26.02 -2.54
N LYS A 295 100.45 -25.66 -1.34
CA LYS A 295 101.32 -25.23 -0.25
C LYS A 295 102.35 -26.29 0.13
N THR A 296 101.92 -27.55 0.23
CA THR A 296 102.82 -28.68 0.52
C THR A 296 103.85 -28.87 -0.58
N MET A 297 103.43 -28.80 -1.84
CA MET A 297 104.34 -28.94 -2.98
C MET A 297 105.33 -27.76 -3.05
N SER A 298 104.94 -26.56 -2.60
CA SER A 298 105.81 -25.38 -2.59
C SER A 298 106.95 -25.57 -1.58
N ASN A 299 106.61 -26.07 -0.38
CA ASN A 299 107.59 -26.44 0.63
C ASN A 299 108.56 -27.54 0.14
N HIS A 300 108.05 -28.51 -0.64
CA HIS A 300 108.90 -29.55 -1.23
C HIS A 300 109.87 -28.98 -2.28
N MET A 301 109.41 -28.05 -3.13
CA MET A 301 110.27 -27.37 -4.11
C MET A 301 111.34 -26.51 -3.45
N GLU A 302 110.99 -25.78 -2.38
CA GLU A 302 111.97 -25.03 -1.58
C GLU A 302 113.02 -25.96 -0.96
N SER A 303 112.59 -27.09 -0.38
CA SER A 303 113.52 -28.09 0.15
C SER A 303 114.40 -28.72 -0.95
N LEU A 304 113.88 -28.92 -2.15
CA LEU A 304 114.64 -29.45 -3.28
C LEU A 304 115.70 -28.44 -3.73
N SER A 305 115.34 -27.18 -3.90
CA SER A 305 116.26 -26.09 -4.24
C SER A 305 117.42 -26.00 -3.24
N LYS A 306 117.14 -26.10 -1.93
CA LYS A 306 118.17 -26.14 -0.89
C LYS A 306 119.12 -27.33 -1.06
N LYS A 307 118.59 -28.55 -1.29
CA LYS A 307 119.41 -29.77 -1.47
C LYS A 307 120.26 -29.71 -2.75
N ILE A 308 119.76 -29.10 -3.81
CA ILE A 308 120.52 -28.84 -5.03
C ILE A 308 121.68 -27.90 -4.73
N GLY A 309 121.43 -26.79 -4.04
CA GLY A 309 122.48 -25.86 -3.61
C GLY A 309 123.58 -26.51 -2.76
N GLU A 310 123.20 -27.37 -1.80
CA GLU A 310 124.14 -28.18 -1.01
C GLU A 310 124.96 -29.13 -1.90
N SER A 311 124.31 -29.81 -2.85
CA SER A 311 124.95 -30.77 -3.77
C SER A 311 125.91 -30.09 -4.75
N THR A 312 125.56 -28.90 -5.25
CA THR A 312 126.45 -28.06 -6.07
C THR A 312 127.68 -27.65 -5.25
N GLY A 313 127.50 -27.32 -3.98
CA GLY A 313 128.60 -27.06 -3.04
C GLY A 313 129.57 -28.24 -2.91
N PHE A 314 129.06 -29.47 -2.72
CA PHE A 314 129.90 -30.68 -2.68
C PHE A 314 130.60 -30.95 -4.00
N THR A 315 129.92 -30.76 -5.12
CA THR A 315 130.48 -31.02 -6.45
C THR A 315 131.61 -30.03 -6.79
N ASN A 316 131.47 -28.76 -6.41
CA ASN A 316 132.53 -27.76 -6.52
C ASN A 316 133.76 -28.13 -5.66
N GLN A 317 133.55 -28.63 -4.43
CA GLN A 317 134.66 -29.11 -3.60
C GLN A 317 135.38 -30.31 -4.24
N ILE A 318 134.64 -31.25 -4.86
CA ILE A 318 135.24 -32.37 -5.60
C ILE A 318 136.06 -31.86 -6.79
N GLN A 319 135.55 -30.88 -7.52
CA GLN A 319 136.26 -30.24 -8.62
C GLN A 319 137.57 -29.58 -8.15
N ASP A 320 137.53 -28.83 -7.04
CA ASP A 320 138.71 -28.21 -6.43
C ASP A 320 139.74 -29.27 -5.99
N ILE A 321 139.29 -30.36 -5.36
CA ILE A 321 140.15 -31.49 -4.94
C ILE A 321 140.76 -32.18 -6.16
N ALA A 322 139.98 -32.39 -7.22
CA ALA A 322 140.44 -33.01 -8.46
C ALA A 322 141.48 -32.14 -9.16
N GLU A 323 141.29 -30.83 -9.21
CA GLU A 323 142.28 -29.90 -9.77
C GLU A 323 143.58 -29.87 -8.95
N GLN A 324 143.48 -29.82 -7.62
CA GLN A 324 144.64 -29.93 -6.73
C GLN A 324 145.36 -31.27 -6.89
N THR A 325 144.62 -32.38 -7.01
CA THR A 325 145.18 -33.72 -7.20
C THR A 325 145.86 -33.84 -8.56
N ASN A 326 145.27 -33.26 -9.61
CA ASN A 326 145.87 -33.20 -10.94
C ASN A 326 147.21 -32.42 -10.93
N LEU A 327 147.26 -31.28 -10.22
CA LEU A 327 148.49 -30.51 -10.03
C LEU A 327 149.54 -31.27 -9.21
N LEU A 328 149.15 -31.95 -8.14
CA LEU A 328 150.04 -32.80 -7.35
C LEU A 328 150.60 -33.96 -8.17
N ALA A 329 149.75 -34.63 -8.94
CA ALA A 329 150.13 -35.73 -9.82
C ALA A 329 151.05 -35.26 -10.95
N LEU A 330 150.80 -34.09 -11.53
CA LEU A 330 151.67 -33.48 -12.53
C LEU A 330 153.07 -33.19 -11.94
N ASN A 331 153.12 -32.58 -10.75
CA ASN A 331 154.39 -32.33 -10.05
C ASN A 331 155.13 -33.64 -9.73
N ALA A 332 154.41 -34.68 -9.32
CA ALA A 332 154.98 -36.01 -9.06
C ALA A 332 155.49 -36.68 -10.35
N SER A 333 154.77 -36.59 -11.48
CA SER A 333 155.22 -37.08 -12.78
C SER A 333 156.49 -36.36 -13.25
N ILE A 334 156.59 -35.04 -13.05
CA ILE A 334 157.78 -34.24 -13.36
C ILE A 334 158.97 -34.70 -12.52
N GLU A 335 158.81 -34.86 -11.20
CA GLU A 335 159.92 -35.26 -10.32
C GLU A 335 160.32 -36.73 -10.53
N ALA A 336 159.37 -37.61 -10.87
CA ALA A 336 159.63 -38.99 -11.27
C ALA A 336 160.43 -39.08 -12.59
N ALA A 337 160.13 -38.20 -13.57
CA ALA A 337 160.93 -38.07 -14.79
C ALA A 337 162.35 -37.54 -14.49
N ARG A 338 162.48 -36.66 -13.50
CA ARG A 338 163.76 -36.09 -13.04
C ARG A 338 164.67 -37.11 -12.35
N ALA A 339 164.10 -38.11 -11.68
CA ALA A 339 164.83 -39.21 -11.03
C ALA A 339 165.33 -40.30 -12.00
N GLY A 340 165.06 -40.19 -13.32
CA GLY A 340 165.58 -41.10 -14.34
C GLY A 340 165.08 -42.54 -14.18
N ASP A 341 165.97 -43.53 -14.33
CA ASP A 341 165.60 -44.96 -14.29
C ASP A 341 165.00 -45.41 -12.95
N SER A 342 165.38 -44.76 -11.83
CA SER A 342 164.83 -45.06 -10.50
C SER A 342 163.41 -44.54 -10.29
N GLY A 343 162.92 -43.62 -11.13
CA GLY A 343 161.59 -42.99 -11.01
C GLY A 343 160.49 -43.60 -11.89
N LYS A 344 160.81 -44.55 -12.78
CA LYS A 344 159.87 -45.10 -13.78
C LYS A 344 158.57 -45.67 -13.18
N GLY A 345 158.66 -46.41 -12.07
CA GLY A 345 157.49 -46.95 -11.39
C GLY A 345 156.58 -45.86 -10.79
N PHE A 346 157.18 -44.80 -10.23
CA PHE A 346 156.46 -43.65 -9.71
C PHE A 346 155.81 -42.80 -10.80
N ALA A 347 156.47 -42.65 -11.96
CA ALA A 347 155.92 -41.92 -13.10
C ALA A 347 154.63 -42.55 -13.64
N VAL A 348 154.54 -43.88 -13.69
CA VAL A 348 153.31 -44.59 -14.11
C VAL A 348 152.18 -44.36 -13.13
N VAL A 349 152.45 -44.42 -11.82
CA VAL A 349 151.44 -44.16 -10.79
C VAL A 349 150.98 -42.70 -10.83
N ALA A 350 151.90 -41.75 -10.98
CA ALA A 350 151.58 -40.33 -11.05
C ALA A 350 150.72 -40.00 -12.30
N GLU A 351 151.01 -40.61 -13.45
CA GLU A 351 150.17 -40.45 -14.65
C GLU A 351 148.77 -41.05 -14.48
N GLU A 352 148.64 -42.20 -13.83
CA GLU A 352 147.33 -42.79 -13.54
C GLU A 352 146.52 -41.93 -12.54
N VAL A 353 147.16 -41.36 -11.52
CA VAL A 353 146.52 -40.41 -10.59
C VAL A 353 146.10 -39.13 -11.31
N ARG A 354 146.93 -38.62 -12.25
CA ARG A 354 146.62 -37.46 -13.09
C ARG A 354 145.35 -37.72 -13.91
N LYS A 355 145.28 -38.88 -14.56
CA LYS A 355 144.11 -39.29 -15.36
C LYS A 355 142.85 -39.46 -14.50
N LEU A 356 142.96 -40.06 -13.31
CA LEU A 356 141.82 -40.17 -12.37
C LEU A 356 141.33 -38.80 -11.90
N ALA A 357 142.25 -37.85 -11.69
CA ALA A 357 141.93 -36.47 -11.32
C ALA A 357 141.21 -35.72 -12.47
N GLU A 358 141.69 -35.85 -13.71
CA GLU A 358 141.00 -35.29 -14.89
C GLU A 358 139.59 -35.88 -15.08
N ILE A 359 139.44 -37.21 -14.93
CA ILE A 359 138.13 -37.88 -14.99
C ILE A 359 137.22 -37.37 -13.86
N SER A 360 137.75 -37.21 -12.64
CA SER A 360 136.97 -36.72 -11.49
C SER A 360 136.49 -35.29 -11.70
N ASN A 361 137.34 -34.42 -12.25
CA ASN A 361 137.00 -33.04 -12.59
C ASN A 361 135.90 -33.00 -13.67
N HIS A 362 136.07 -33.75 -14.77
CA HIS A 362 135.06 -33.83 -15.82
C HIS A 362 133.72 -34.37 -15.30
N THR A 363 133.76 -35.41 -14.46
CA THR A 363 132.55 -35.97 -13.83
C THR A 363 131.87 -34.95 -12.93
N ALA A 364 132.62 -34.21 -12.12
CA ALA A 364 132.08 -33.15 -11.26
C ALA A 364 131.44 -32.03 -12.10
N GLN A 365 132.07 -31.62 -13.21
CA GLN A 365 131.48 -30.64 -14.12
C GLN A 365 130.14 -31.13 -14.70
N GLN A 366 130.04 -32.38 -15.14
CA GLN A 366 128.80 -32.95 -15.65
C GLN A 366 127.70 -33.02 -14.56
N ILE A 367 128.07 -33.33 -13.32
CA ILE A 367 127.14 -33.30 -12.18
C ILE A 367 126.62 -31.86 -11.96
N ASN A 368 127.50 -30.85 -12.01
CA ASN A 368 127.11 -29.45 -11.88
C ASN A 368 126.15 -28.99 -13.00
N GLU A 369 126.41 -29.39 -14.25
CA GLU A 369 125.51 -29.10 -15.38
C GLU A 369 124.13 -29.72 -15.17
N ASN A 370 124.06 -30.98 -14.71
CA ASN A 370 122.79 -31.63 -14.37
C ASN A 370 122.08 -30.95 -13.20
N LEU A 371 122.79 -30.60 -12.12
CA LEU A 371 122.21 -29.91 -10.97
C LEU A 371 121.63 -28.55 -11.35
N LYS A 372 122.30 -27.81 -12.24
CA LYS A 372 121.78 -26.55 -12.79
C LYS A 372 120.51 -26.76 -13.62
N GLY A 373 120.43 -27.83 -14.39
CA GLY A 373 119.20 -28.22 -15.10
C GLY A 373 118.04 -28.46 -14.13
N ILE A 374 118.28 -29.25 -13.08
CA ILE A 374 117.26 -29.55 -12.05
C ILE A 374 116.85 -28.27 -11.29
N GLU A 375 117.79 -27.35 -11.03
CA GLU A 375 117.49 -26.06 -10.39
C GLU A 375 116.52 -25.20 -11.22
N VAL A 376 116.75 -25.12 -12.54
CA VAL A 376 115.87 -24.42 -13.48
C VAL A 376 114.49 -25.06 -13.49
N ASP A 377 114.41 -26.39 -13.60
CA ASP A 377 113.15 -27.13 -13.60
C ASP A 377 112.37 -26.93 -12.28
N ALA A 378 113.07 -26.90 -11.14
CA ALA A 378 112.47 -26.64 -9.83
C ALA A 378 111.91 -25.22 -9.73
N HIS A 379 112.65 -24.21 -10.21
CA HIS A 379 112.20 -22.82 -10.22
C HIS A 379 110.99 -22.61 -11.14
N ASP A 380 111.01 -23.20 -12.34
CA ASP A 380 109.88 -23.12 -13.28
C ASP A 380 108.64 -23.81 -12.74
N THR A 381 108.80 -24.96 -12.07
CA THR A 381 107.72 -25.65 -11.34
C THR A 381 107.14 -24.74 -10.26
N GLN A 382 107.98 -24.09 -9.43
CA GLN A 382 107.53 -23.17 -8.39
C GLN A 382 106.75 -21.97 -8.95
N LYS A 383 107.19 -21.40 -10.07
CA LYS A 383 106.48 -20.32 -10.76
C LYS A 383 105.11 -20.77 -11.26
N GLN A 384 105.03 -21.95 -11.86
CA GLN A 384 103.76 -22.52 -12.35
C GLN A 384 102.78 -22.79 -11.21
N MET A 385 103.29 -23.24 -10.06
CA MET A 385 102.50 -23.41 -8.84
C MET A 385 101.91 -22.10 -8.33
N GLY A 386 102.71 -21.03 -8.25
CA GLY A 386 102.21 -19.72 -7.83
C GLY A 386 101.09 -19.20 -8.76
N SER A 387 101.22 -19.41 -10.08
CA SER A 387 100.15 -19.07 -11.02
C SER A 387 98.88 -19.91 -10.82
N ASN A 388 99.02 -21.19 -10.45
CA ASN A 388 97.87 -22.05 -10.18
C ASN A 388 97.17 -21.70 -8.86
N GLU A 389 97.92 -21.25 -7.85
CA GLU A 389 97.37 -20.77 -6.59
C GLU A 389 96.48 -19.55 -6.80
N VAL A 390 96.91 -18.56 -7.60
CA VAL A 390 96.08 -17.39 -7.95
C VAL A 390 94.77 -17.80 -8.63
N LYS A 391 94.84 -18.71 -9.62
CA LYS A 391 93.64 -19.22 -10.32
C LYS A 391 92.69 -19.97 -9.38
N LEU A 392 93.24 -20.66 -8.37
CA LEU A 392 92.46 -21.36 -7.38
C LEU A 392 91.73 -20.38 -6.45
N GLU A 393 92.37 -19.28 -6.06
CA GLU A 393 91.72 -18.22 -5.27
C GLU A 393 90.59 -17.53 -6.04
N GLU A 394 90.80 -17.25 -7.34
CA GLU A 394 89.74 -16.75 -8.22
C GLU A 394 88.57 -17.74 -8.32
N SER A 395 88.87 -19.04 -8.46
CA SER A 395 87.84 -20.09 -8.55
C SER A 395 87.05 -20.26 -7.24
N LEU A 396 87.71 -20.09 -6.09
CA LEU A 396 87.07 -20.12 -4.78
C LEU A 396 86.12 -18.93 -4.60
N ALA A 397 86.53 -17.72 -5.03
CA ALA A 397 85.68 -16.53 -4.99
C ALA A 397 84.42 -16.70 -5.85
N ILE A 398 84.54 -17.24 -7.06
CA ILE A 398 83.41 -17.53 -7.95
C ILE A 398 82.48 -18.58 -7.33
N SER A 399 83.04 -19.62 -6.69
CA SER A 399 82.26 -20.66 -6.02
C SER A 399 81.44 -20.08 -4.85
N GLN A 400 82.03 -19.19 -4.05
CA GLN A 400 81.31 -18.50 -2.96
C GLN A 400 80.16 -17.63 -3.46
N GLU A 401 80.35 -16.93 -4.59
CA GLU A 401 79.28 -16.15 -5.21
C GLU A 401 78.15 -17.06 -5.71
N ALA A 402 78.47 -18.19 -6.34
CA ALA A 402 77.49 -19.19 -6.76
C ALA A 402 76.73 -19.80 -5.56
N SER A 403 77.45 -20.10 -4.47
CA SER A 403 76.88 -20.62 -3.21
C SER A 403 75.83 -19.65 -2.65
N LYS A 404 76.18 -18.35 -2.60
CA LYS A 404 75.28 -17.28 -2.17
C LYS A 404 74.05 -17.17 -3.09
N ALA A 405 74.25 -17.21 -4.40
CA ALA A 405 73.15 -17.13 -5.37
C ALA A 405 72.16 -18.29 -5.21
N PHE A 406 72.63 -19.53 -5.01
CA PHE A 406 71.74 -20.66 -4.73
C PHE A 406 70.99 -20.50 -3.39
N GLY A 407 71.64 -19.93 -2.37
CA GLY A 407 71.00 -19.60 -1.10
C GLY A 407 69.85 -18.59 -1.27
N GLU A 408 70.09 -17.51 -2.02
CA GLU A 408 69.08 -16.50 -2.35
C GLU A 408 67.91 -17.11 -3.15
N ILE A 409 68.20 -17.94 -4.17
CA ILE A 409 67.16 -18.66 -4.95
C ILE A 409 66.30 -19.54 -4.04
N THR A 410 66.93 -20.27 -3.11
CA THR A 410 66.26 -21.17 -2.17
C THR A 410 65.30 -20.41 -1.24
N GLN A 411 65.67 -19.21 -0.83
CA GLN A 411 64.82 -18.34 -0.01
C GLN A 411 63.65 -17.76 -0.82
N GLU A 412 63.93 -17.20 -2.00
CA GLU A 412 62.91 -16.60 -2.86
C GLU A 412 61.84 -17.62 -3.30
N ILE A 413 62.26 -18.85 -3.65
CA ILE A 413 61.31 -19.89 -4.03
C ILE A 413 60.45 -20.35 -2.85
N ALA A 414 60.98 -20.31 -1.62
CA ALA A 414 60.20 -20.63 -0.41
C ALA A 414 59.11 -19.56 -0.17
N HIS A 415 59.44 -18.28 -0.34
CA HIS A 415 58.45 -17.20 -0.29
C HIS A 415 57.40 -17.30 -1.41
N PHE A 416 57.83 -17.67 -2.61
CA PHE A 416 56.91 -17.89 -3.73
C PHE A 416 55.90 -19.01 -3.44
N ILE A 417 56.35 -20.14 -2.89
CA ILE A 417 55.48 -21.25 -2.48
C ILE A 417 54.47 -20.81 -1.40
N ASP A 418 54.90 -20.02 -0.41
CA ASP A 418 54.01 -19.49 0.63
C ASP A 418 52.92 -18.57 0.05
N HIS A 419 53.27 -17.70 -0.90
CA HIS A 419 52.32 -16.86 -1.61
C HIS A 419 51.31 -17.67 -2.43
N LEU A 420 51.76 -18.71 -3.14
CA LEU A 420 50.86 -19.59 -3.89
C LEU A 420 49.85 -20.29 -2.97
N LYS A 421 50.28 -20.71 -1.78
CA LYS A 421 49.38 -21.31 -0.79
C LYS A 421 48.32 -20.32 -0.32
N LYS A 422 48.72 -19.09 0.00
CA LYS A 422 47.79 -18.00 0.38
C LYS A 422 46.80 -17.69 -0.74
N PHE A 423 47.25 -17.66 -2.00
CA PHE A 423 46.35 -17.47 -3.13
C PHE A 423 45.38 -18.64 -3.33
N GLY A 424 45.83 -19.88 -3.09
CA GLY A 424 44.96 -21.06 -3.05
C GLY A 424 43.87 -20.97 -1.99
N ASP A 425 44.24 -20.56 -0.77
CA ASP A 425 43.29 -20.36 0.32
C ASP A 425 42.27 -19.25 0.00
N GLN A 426 42.72 -18.12 -0.57
CA GLN A 426 41.84 -17.04 -1.02
C GLN A 426 40.88 -17.48 -2.14
N ALA A 427 41.37 -18.24 -3.13
CA ALA A 427 40.51 -18.76 -4.20
C ALA A 427 39.43 -19.69 -3.65
N LYS A 428 39.75 -20.47 -2.60
CA LYS A 428 38.77 -21.32 -1.91
C LYS A 428 37.72 -20.51 -1.15
N GLU A 429 38.12 -19.45 -0.44
CA GLU A 429 37.18 -18.55 0.24
C GLU A 429 36.23 -17.85 -0.73
N ILE A 430 36.74 -17.42 -1.90
CA ILE A 430 35.89 -16.84 -2.96
C ILE A 430 34.89 -17.89 -3.48
N LYS A 431 35.32 -19.15 -3.64
CA LYS A 431 34.42 -20.24 -4.05
C LYS A 431 33.30 -20.48 -3.04
N GLU A 432 33.62 -20.52 -1.74
CA GLU A 432 32.61 -20.65 -0.68
C GLU A 432 31.64 -19.45 -0.67
N SER A 433 32.13 -18.22 -0.89
CA SER A 433 31.25 -17.05 -1.03
C SER A 433 30.35 -17.12 -2.26
N SER A 434 30.82 -17.74 -3.35
CA SER A 434 30.07 -17.94 -4.59
C SER A 434 28.87 -18.87 -4.38
N GLU A 435 29.02 -19.93 -3.58
CA GLU A 435 27.92 -20.81 -3.18
C GLU A 435 26.82 -20.05 -2.41
N GLY A 436 27.20 -19.05 -1.60
CA GLY A 436 26.25 -18.16 -0.93
C GLY A 436 25.48 -17.24 -1.89
N ILE A 437 26.12 -16.83 -2.99
CA ILE A 437 25.46 -16.08 -4.07
C ILE A 437 24.43 -16.98 -4.76
N ASP A 438 24.77 -18.22 -5.09
CA ASP A 438 23.84 -19.17 -5.72
C ASP A 438 22.58 -19.38 -4.87
N GLN A 439 22.71 -19.53 -3.56
CA GLN A 439 21.55 -19.62 -2.66
C GLN A 439 20.69 -18.34 -2.72
N SER A 440 21.32 -17.17 -2.65
CA SER A 440 20.61 -15.88 -2.68
C SER A 440 19.87 -15.67 -4.01
N VAL A 441 20.45 -16.13 -5.12
CA VAL A 441 19.86 -16.06 -6.45
C VAL A 441 18.67 -17.01 -6.58
N ASN A 442 18.76 -18.22 -6.02
CA ASN A 442 17.63 -19.16 -5.95
C ASN A 442 16.47 -18.60 -5.11
N ASP A 443 16.76 -17.97 -3.97
CA ASP A 443 15.74 -17.32 -3.14
C ASP A 443 15.07 -16.17 -3.90
N LEU A 444 15.86 -15.36 -4.61
CA LEU A 444 15.35 -14.28 -5.46
C LEU A 444 14.45 -14.80 -6.58
N ALA A 445 14.83 -15.90 -7.24
CA ALA A 445 14.01 -16.55 -8.26
C ALA A 445 12.62 -16.95 -7.71
N SER A 446 12.59 -17.55 -6.52
CA SER A 446 11.34 -17.92 -5.84
C SER A 446 10.46 -16.71 -5.52
N VAL A 447 11.06 -15.60 -5.06
CA VAL A 447 10.35 -14.34 -4.80
C VAL A 447 9.76 -13.76 -6.08
N ILE A 448 10.47 -13.83 -7.21
CA ILE A 448 9.99 -13.35 -8.51
C ILE A 448 8.81 -14.19 -9.01
N GLU A 449 8.87 -15.51 -8.88
CA GLU A 449 7.75 -16.40 -9.21
C GLU A 449 6.51 -16.07 -8.37
N GLN A 450 6.67 -15.93 -7.05
CA GLN A 450 5.56 -15.57 -6.16
C GLN A 450 4.99 -14.17 -6.49
N THR A 451 5.85 -13.21 -6.81
CA THR A 451 5.44 -11.85 -7.20
C THR A 451 4.62 -11.90 -8.50
N THR A 452 5.06 -12.67 -9.48
CA THR A 452 4.37 -12.85 -10.76
C THR A 452 2.99 -13.47 -10.56
N ALA A 453 2.90 -14.54 -9.76
CA ALA A 453 1.63 -15.18 -9.43
C ALA A 453 0.67 -14.22 -8.69
N THR A 454 1.20 -13.44 -7.74
CA THR A 454 0.42 -12.46 -6.98
C THR A 454 -0.12 -11.35 -7.89
N MET A 455 0.69 -10.85 -8.83
CA MET A 455 0.25 -9.83 -9.80
C MET A 455 -0.86 -10.35 -10.72
N GLN A 456 -0.77 -11.60 -11.18
CA GLN A 456 -1.84 -12.22 -11.97
C GLN A 456 -3.16 -12.29 -11.19
N GLN A 457 -3.11 -12.69 -9.92
CA GLN A 457 -4.29 -12.75 -9.07
C GLN A 457 -4.90 -11.37 -8.78
N LEU A 458 -4.06 -10.34 -8.58
CA LEU A 458 -4.51 -8.97 -8.39
C LEU A 458 -5.14 -8.39 -9.66
N GLN A 459 -4.61 -8.69 -10.84
CA GLN A 459 -5.22 -8.29 -12.12
C GLN A 459 -6.64 -8.87 -12.28
N VAL A 460 -6.84 -10.16 -11.98
CA VAL A 460 -8.17 -10.80 -11.99
C VAL A 460 -9.11 -10.10 -11.01
N THR A 461 -8.62 -9.76 -9.80
CA THR A 461 -9.43 -9.08 -8.78
C THR A 461 -9.88 -7.69 -9.24
N VAL A 462 -8.98 -6.91 -9.88
CA VAL A 462 -9.31 -5.59 -10.42
C VAL A 462 -10.31 -5.69 -11.57
N GLU A 463 -10.21 -6.71 -12.42
CA GLU A 463 -11.16 -6.95 -13.51
C GLU A 463 -12.56 -7.26 -12.95
N GLU A 464 -12.67 -8.15 -11.96
CA GLU A 464 -13.94 -8.42 -11.27
C GLU A 464 -14.52 -7.16 -10.62
N GLN A 465 -13.69 -6.34 -10.00
CA GLN A 465 -14.12 -5.12 -9.31
C GLN A 465 -14.59 -4.06 -10.30
N THR A 466 -13.95 -3.96 -11.48
CA THR A 466 -14.38 -3.11 -12.59
C THR A 466 -15.75 -3.55 -13.12
N ASN A 467 -15.99 -4.86 -13.28
CA ASN A 467 -17.28 -5.40 -13.70
C ASN A 467 -18.39 -5.09 -12.69
N LYS A 468 -18.12 -5.26 -11.39
CA LYS A 468 -19.07 -4.89 -10.32
C LYS A 468 -19.38 -3.39 -10.32
N GLN A 469 -18.38 -2.56 -10.61
CA GLN A 469 -18.54 -1.12 -10.69
C GLN A 469 -19.47 -0.71 -11.85
N GLN A 470 -19.37 -1.39 -12.99
CA GLN A 470 -20.27 -1.17 -14.12
C GLN A 470 -21.73 -1.49 -13.75
N SER A 471 -21.99 -2.62 -13.10
CA SER A 471 -23.35 -2.97 -12.64
C SER A 471 -23.90 -1.97 -11.62
N LEU A 472 -23.04 -1.40 -10.77
CA LEU A 472 -23.43 -0.34 -9.85
C LEU A 472 -23.83 0.94 -10.59
N MET A 473 -23.09 1.34 -11.63
CA MET A 473 -23.45 2.48 -12.47
C MET A 473 -24.80 2.30 -13.14
N ASP A 474 -25.08 1.11 -13.67
CA ASP A 474 -26.38 0.79 -14.28
C ASP A 474 -27.52 0.94 -13.25
N SER A 475 -27.31 0.44 -12.03
CA SER A 475 -28.29 0.55 -10.92
C SER A 475 -28.54 2.00 -10.49
N ILE A 476 -27.51 2.85 -10.49
CA ILE A 476 -27.62 4.27 -10.20
C ILE A 476 -28.48 4.96 -11.26
N HIS A 477 -28.23 4.68 -12.54
CA HIS A 477 -29.01 5.25 -13.65
C HIS A 477 -30.49 4.84 -13.57
N GLU A 478 -30.78 3.58 -13.29
CA GLU A 478 -32.16 3.10 -13.11
C GLU A 478 -32.85 3.80 -11.93
N THR A 479 -32.13 3.98 -10.81
CA THR A 479 -32.68 4.67 -9.64
C THR A 479 -32.92 6.17 -9.90
N GLN A 480 -32.01 6.85 -10.62
CA GLN A 480 -32.20 8.25 -11.01
C GLN A 480 -33.39 8.41 -11.97
N ALA A 481 -33.59 7.48 -12.91
CA ALA A 481 -34.74 7.49 -13.80
C ALA A 481 -36.05 7.33 -13.02
N ALA A 482 -36.13 6.35 -12.11
CA ALA A 482 -37.30 6.13 -11.27
C ALA A 482 -37.63 7.34 -10.38
N VAL A 483 -36.61 8.01 -9.83
CA VAL A 483 -36.79 9.26 -9.06
C VAL A 483 -37.28 10.40 -9.94
N GLY A 484 -36.77 10.53 -11.17
CA GLY A 484 -37.23 11.52 -12.14
C GLY A 484 -38.69 11.31 -12.59
N GLU A 485 -39.16 10.07 -12.66
CA GLU A 485 -40.59 9.78 -12.89
C GLU A 485 -41.47 10.19 -11.70
N LEU A 486 -40.99 10.00 -10.46
CA LEU A 486 -41.70 10.42 -9.25
C LEU A 486 -41.84 11.95 -9.14
N GLU A 487 -40.85 12.71 -9.62
CA GLU A 487 -40.93 14.17 -9.67
C GLU A 487 -41.86 14.67 -10.79
N ASN A 488 -42.00 13.94 -11.89
CA ASN A 488 -42.85 14.33 -13.03
C ASN A 488 -44.32 13.89 -12.93
N GLN A 489 -44.69 13.02 -11.98
CA GLN A 489 -46.07 12.54 -11.80
C GLN A 489 -46.97 13.46 -10.94
N HIS A 490 -46.45 14.58 -10.46
CA HIS A 490 -47.17 15.57 -9.65
C HIS A 490 -46.90 16.99 -10.13
#